data_AF-J9VVE4-F1
#
_entry.id   AF-J9VVE4-F1
#
_cell.length_a   1.000
_cell.length_b   1.000
_cell.length_c   1.000
_cell.angle_alpha   90.00
_cell.angle_beta   90.00
_cell.angle_gamma   90.00
#
_symmetry.space_group_name_H-M   'P 1'
#
loop_
_entity.id
_entity.type
_entity.pdbx_description
1 polymer ?
#
loop_
_entity_poly.entity_id
_entity_poly.type
_entity_poly.pdbx_seq_one_letter_code
_entity_poly.pdbx_strand_id
1 'polypeptide(L)'
;MAGRWPLHPPREQHETPPPQQLPWGFRSWVGTRLAGFRICPCQGDFYLAVAPVYNTHVSLFPTPFPFPQPFLSTATQPSHRHSILPPQPTMLPLSLLPGLLALAPLARAQVTATFPNGATNPETPEFAPIGSYVNQSSDSRLISLNGVDDFCLWGPLNMSGGAANLIGNIEPEVVAYCTKPRNNARLIPDGVITAAHFIKTSLYVQIWGFWDATKIGIPDGDSGGELDPHGAENLGNPIGGNATSNVEGKDVFYEEWMSFISYDQFCLRICTAETSNVTAALQCEHELDIMGCAFVMAIDDFYNTNNSFTSCEGEPAAPPGLYPQANGSTSTFRQRFTGTWSNAETTDMFTVGQTVTPSSVAFYPATSNCYNYSTISNGIDTANWKVTATPSTLSGGSTIAVSSVGTTSQSPPPGISTSSPTSSSSGSTGSSSAGSSSSTGGSASTGAAAVDASGSSSAATKATTVQGQGVVVMGVAVVGMLFGAAVLL
;
A
#
# COMPACT_ATOMS: atom_id res chain seq x y z
N MET A 1 -49.73 -32.70 -53.90
CA MET A 1 -50.54 -32.56 -52.66
C MET A 1 -49.81 -31.54 -51.79
N ALA A 2 -50.05 -30.24 -52.00
CA ALA A 2 -50.98 -29.36 -51.24
C ALA A 2 -50.46 -29.08 -49.81
N GLY A 3 -50.30 -27.86 -49.29
CA GLY A 3 -50.58 -26.47 -49.71
C GLY A 3 -49.94 -25.50 -48.69
N ARG A 4 -49.44 -24.33 -49.11
CA ARG A 4 -50.00 -22.96 -48.96
C ARG A 4 -49.75 -22.23 -47.62
N TRP A 5 -49.15 -21.03 -47.76
CA TRP A 5 -48.99 -19.90 -46.82
C TRP A 5 -50.32 -19.31 -46.32
N PRO A 6 -50.33 -18.44 -45.26
CA PRO A 6 -50.28 -16.96 -45.47
C PRO A 6 -49.47 -16.15 -44.40
N LEU A 7 -48.71 -15.11 -44.80
CA LEU A 7 -48.93 -13.64 -44.66
C LEU A 7 -48.45 -12.95 -43.34
N HIS A 8 -47.52 -11.97 -43.48
CA HIS A 8 -47.19 -10.85 -42.56
C HIS A 8 -48.21 -9.68 -42.70
N PRO A 9 -48.23 -8.53 -41.95
CA PRO A 9 -47.21 -7.82 -41.10
C PRO A 9 -47.84 -7.10 -39.83
N PRO A 10 -47.38 -5.94 -39.25
CA PRO A 10 -46.05 -5.29 -39.12
C PRO A 10 -45.62 -4.90 -37.66
N ARG A 11 -44.31 -4.62 -37.55
CA ARG A 11 -43.51 -3.71 -36.67
C ARG A 11 -44.25 -2.76 -35.68
N GLU A 12 -43.90 -2.84 -34.40
CA GLU A 12 -44.04 -1.74 -33.40
C GLU A 12 -42.69 -1.46 -32.70
N GLN A 13 -42.44 -0.18 -32.46
CA GLN A 13 -41.22 0.39 -31.87
C GLN A 13 -41.33 0.36 -30.35
N HIS A 14 -40.26 -0.02 -29.65
CA HIS A 14 -40.17 0.15 -28.20
C HIS A 14 -39.52 1.50 -27.88
N GLU A 15 -40.33 2.40 -27.34
CA GLU A 15 -39.94 3.67 -26.76
C GLU A 15 -39.20 3.45 -25.42
N THR A 16 -38.14 4.23 -25.22
CA THR A 16 -37.42 4.43 -23.97
C THR A 16 -38.24 5.23 -22.96
N PRO A 17 -38.33 4.83 -21.68
CA PRO A 17 -39.02 5.62 -20.67
C PRO A 17 -38.17 6.81 -20.15
N PRO A 18 -38.80 7.96 -19.80
CA PRO A 18 -38.11 9.15 -19.30
C PRO A 18 -37.79 9.07 -17.79
N PRO A 19 -36.80 9.85 -17.29
CA PRO A 19 -36.35 9.80 -15.90
C PRO A 19 -37.32 10.49 -14.94
N GLN A 20 -37.60 9.82 -13.82
CA GLN A 20 -38.42 10.34 -12.73
C GLN A 20 -37.64 11.36 -11.87
N GLN A 21 -38.24 12.55 -11.71
CA GLN A 21 -37.85 13.55 -10.72
C GLN A 21 -38.39 13.13 -9.34
N LEU A 22 -37.56 13.22 -8.30
CA LEU A 22 -38.00 13.16 -6.90
C LEU A 22 -37.80 14.52 -6.20
N PRO A 23 -38.70 14.88 -5.28
CA PRO A 23 -38.90 16.27 -4.86
C PRO A 23 -38.05 16.68 -3.64
N TRP A 24 -37.78 17.98 -3.62
CA TRP A 24 -37.21 18.77 -2.55
C TRP A 24 -37.97 18.67 -1.22
N GLY A 25 -37.24 18.64 -0.10
CA GLY A 25 -37.82 18.84 1.23
C GLY A 25 -36.81 18.76 2.38
N PHE A 26 -35.98 19.79 2.59
CA PHE A 26 -35.22 19.96 3.84
C PHE A 26 -35.86 21.03 4.71
N ARG A 27 -36.26 20.64 5.92
CA ARG A 27 -36.69 21.53 7.01
C ARG A 27 -35.47 22.01 7.80
N SER A 28 -35.44 23.31 8.04
CA SER A 28 -34.49 24.04 8.89
C SER A 28 -34.56 23.60 10.36
N TRP A 29 -33.39 23.42 10.99
CA TRP A 29 -33.18 23.63 12.42
C TRP A 29 -31.91 24.46 12.61
N VAL A 30 -32.09 25.60 13.29
CA VAL A 30 -31.04 26.54 13.72
C VAL A 30 -30.50 26.07 15.07
N GLY A 31 -29.18 25.98 15.21
CA GLY A 31 -28.49 25.71 16.46
C GLY A 31 -27.03 26.16 16.39
N THR A 32 -26.66 27.08 17.28
CA THR A 32 -25.46 27.93 17.25
C THR A 32 -24.16 27.22 17.68
N ARG A 33 -23.09 27.47 16.91
CA ARG A 33 -21.62 27.34 17.08
C ARG A 33 -21.02 26.74 18.37
N LEU A 34 -19.99 25.91 18.17
CA LEU A 34 -18.62 26.13 18.70
C LEU A 34 -17.61 25.68 17.64
N ALA A 35 -16.55 26.47 17.45
CA ALA A 35 -15.61 26.41 16.33
C ALA A 35 -14.73 25.16 16.35
N GLY A 36 -14.66 24.47 15.21
CA GLY A 36 -13.67 23.44 14.89
C GLY A 36 -13.45 23.44 13.39
N PHE A 37 -12.20 23.48 12.96
CA PHE A 37 -11.81 23.33 11.56
C PHE A 37 -12.41 22.01 11.03
N ARG A 38 -13.15 22.09 9.91
CA ARG A 38 -13.56 20.93 9.14
C ARG A 38 -13.04 21.13 7.72
N ILE A 39 -12.10 20.27 7.32
CA ILE A 39 -11.83 20.01 5.91
C ILE A 39 -12.93 19.06 5.47
N CYS A 40 -13.75 19.47 4.50
CA CYS A 40 -14.73 18.60 3.85
C CYS A 40 -14.13 18.09 2.54
N PRO A 41 -14.04 16.78 2.30
CA PRO A 41 -13.81 16.26 0.96
C PRO A 41 -15.16 16.13 0.24
N CYS A 42 -15.37 16.84 -0.87
CA CYS A 42 -16.48 16.56 -1.79
C CYS A 42 -16.08 16.79 -3.26
N GLN A 43 -16.15 15.69 -4.01
CA GLN A 43 -16.65 15.55 -5.39
C GLN A 43 -16.23 16.60 -6.43
N GLY A 44 -15.23 16.23 -7.25
CA GLY A 44 -14.95 16.87 -8.53
C GLY A 44 -15.65 16.14 -9.69
N ASP A 45 -16.34 16.91 -10.52
CA ASP A 45 -17.15 16.47 -11.66
C ASP A 45 -16.37 15.74 -12.77
N PHE A 46 -17.03 14.71 -13.33
CA PHE A 46 -16.62 13.95 -14.51
C PHE A 46 -16.45 14.85 -15.75
N TYR A 47 -15.28 14.79 -16.38
CA TYR A 47 -15.13 15.13 -17.80
C TYR A 47 -14.83 13.88 -18.62
N LEU A 48 -15.80 13.49 -19.46
CA LEU A 48 -15.61 12.49 -20.52
C LEU A 48 -14.55 12.99 -21.52
N ALA A 49 -13.41 12.31 -21.59
CA ALA A 49 -12.49 12.44 -22.72
C ALA A 49 -12.84 11.38 -23.78
N VAL A 50 -13.36 11.85 -24.91
CA VAL A 50 -13.62 11.04 -26.11
C VAL A 50 -12.27 10.76 -26.79
N ALA A 51 -11.90 9.49 -26.93
CA ALA A 51 -10.73 9.06 -27.69
C ALA A 51 -11.00 9.09 -29.20
N PRO A 52 -10.09 9.63 -30.05
CA PRO A 52 -10.14 9.39 -31.47
C PRO A 52 -9.33 8.14 -31.84
N VAL A 53 -10.00 7.24 -32.55
CA VAL A 53 -9.44 6.10 -33.30
C VAL A 53 -8.59 6.64 -34.45
N TYR A 54 -7.34 6.19 -34.60
CA TYR A 54 -6.65 6.23 -35.88
C TYR A 54 -5.96 4.91 -36.22
N ASN A 55 -6.13 4.58 -37.50
CA ASN A 55 -5.83 3.34 -38.17
C ASN A 55 -4.37 3.33 -38.71
N THR A 56 -3.90 2.14 -39.06
CA THR A 56 -2.53 1.71 -39.32
C THR A 56 -1.94 2.01 -40.72
N HIS A 57 -0.60 1.80 -40.80
CA HIS A 57 0.33 1.65 -41.96
C HIS A 57 0.85 2.96 -42.59
N VAL A 58 2.15 3.16 -42.92
CA VAL A 58 3.15 2.31 -43.62
C VAL A 58 4.59 2.77 -43.29
N SER A 59 5.53 1.82 -43.20
CA SER A 59 6.99 1.99 -43.08
C SER A 59 7.67 2.41 -44.38
N LEU A 60 8.81 3.13 -44.33
CA LEU A 60 9.96 2.98 -45.26
C LEU A 60 11.17 3.83 -44.78
N PHE A 61 12.31 3.15 -44.58
CA PHE A 61 13.68 3.69 -44.43
C PHE A 61 14.27 4.03 -45.82
N PRO A 62 15.28 4.94 -45.98
CA PRO A 62 16.70 4.63 -45.65
C PRO A 62 17.61 5.80 -45.20
N THR A 63 18.76 5.42 -44.62
CA THR A 63 19.97 6.17 -44.17
C THR A 63 21.00 6.42 -45.32
N PRO A 64 22.25 6.92 -45.09
CA PRO A 64 22.75 8.20 -44.52
C PRO A 64 23.86 8.86 -45.41
N PHE A 65 24.66 9.80 -44.84
CA PHE A 65 26.00 10.38 -45.25
C PHE A 65 26.02 11.91 -45.59
N PRO A 66 27.16 12.64 -45.46
CA PRO A 66 28.00 12.89 -44.26
C PRO A 66 28.42 14.37 -44.05
N PHE A 67 29.10 14.61 -42.90
CA PHE A 67 29.84 15.82 -42.47
C PHE A 67 30.87 16.39 -43.48
N PRO A 68 31.26 17.68 -43.36
CA PRO A 68 32.58 18.00 -42.78
C PRO A 68 32.71 19.34 -41.99
N GLN A 69 33.60 19.32 -41.00
CA GLN A 69 34.42 20.41 -40.41
C GLN A 69 35.84 19.78 -40.24
N PRO A 70 36.99 20.48 -40.07
CA PRO A 70 37.17 21.82 -39.47
C PRO A 70 38.24 22.72 -40.14
N PHE A 71 38.38 23.97 -39.68
CA PHE A 71 39.61 24.75 -39.84
C PHE A 71 39.99 25.46 -38.53
N LEU A 72 41.17 25.10 -38.01
CA LEU A 72 41.95 25.87 -37.03
C LEU A 72 42.74 26.96 -37.78
N SER A 73 42.91 28.13 -37.16
CA SER A 73 44.11 28.95 -37.39
C SER A 73 44.48 29.76 -36.15
N THR A 74 45.68 29.49 -35.65
CA THR A 74 46.49 30.27 -34.70
C THR A 74 47.10 31.51 -35.33
N ALA A 75 47.28 32.61 -34.57
CA ALA A 75 48.46 33.49 -34.64
C ALA A 75 48.40 34.72 -33.67
N THR A 76 49.28 34.69 -32.67
CA THR A 76 50.27 35.71 -32.22
C THR A 76 49.90 37.20 -31.95
N GLN A 77 50.35 37.66 -30.76
CA GLN A 77 50.49 39.04 -30.26
C GLN A 77 51.47 39.93 -31.05
N PRO A 78 51.50 41.26 -30.76
CA PRO A 78 52.66 41.79 -30.02
C PRO A 78 52.35 42.86 -28.94
N SER A 79 53.40 43.14 -28.16
CA SER A 79 53.61 43.96 -26.96
C SER A 79 53.72 45.49 -27.14
N HIS A 80 53.43 46.31 -26.10
CA HIS A 80 54.40 47.19 -25.38
C HIS A 80 53.76 48.19 -24.37
N ARG A 81 54.31 48.16 -23.14
CA ARG A 81 54.63 49.20 -22.11
C ARG A 81 53.74 50.46 -21.91
N HIS A 82 53.42 50.78 -20.64
CA HIS A 82 54.10 51.81 -19.83
C HIS A 82 53.53 51.91 -18.39
N SER A 83 54.43 52.02 -17.40
CA SER A 83 54.16 52.17 -15.96
C SER A 83 54.12 53.64 -15.54
N ILE A 84 53.15 54.05 -14.70
CA ILE A 84 53.21 55.23 -13.81
C ILE A 84 52.38 54.93 -12.53
N LEU A 85 52.97 55.23 -11.36
CA LEU A 85 52.42 55.29 -9.98
C LEU A 85 52.66 56.73 -9.45
N PRO A 86 52.16 57.22 -8.29
CA PRO A 86 51.06 56.84 -7.38
C PRO A 86 50.18 58.11 -7.05
N PRO A 87 49.41 58.31 -5.93
CA PRO A 87 49.70 58.08 -4.50
C PRO A 87 48.60 57.36 -3.67
N GLN A 88 48.96 56.99 -2.44
CA GLN A 88 48.18 56.29 -1.40
C GLN A 88 46.96 57.08 -0.88
N PRO A 89 46.05 56.41 -0.13
CA PRO A 89 46.05 56.68 1.32
C PRO A 89 45.73 55.48 2.25
N THR A 90 46.33 55.59 3.44
CA THR A 90 45.84 55.24 4.80
C THR A 90 45.45 53.80 5.14
N MET A 91 46.27 53.19 6.00
CA MET A 91 45.94 52.03 6.83
C MET A 91 45.06 52.42 8.03
N LEU A 92 44.02 51.62 8.28
CA LEU A 92 43.26 51.54 9.53
C LEU A 92 43.14 50.04 9.90
N PRO A 93 43.32 49.67 11.19
CA PRO A 93 43.27 48.27 11.59
C PRO A 93 41.83 47.87 11.92
N LEU A 94 41.36 46.75 11.38
CA LEU A 94 40.13 46.11 11.84
C LEU A 94 40.41 44.65 12.20
N SER A 95 40.82 44.47 13.44
CA SER A 95 40.66 43.23 14.20
C SER A 95 39.18 43.00 14.52
N LEU A 96 38.77 41.72 14.50
CA LEU A 96 37.49 41.10 14.91
C LEU A 96 36.48 40.84 13.79
N LEU A 97 36.63 39.71 13.10
CA LEU A 97 35.51 38.86 12.69
C LEU A 97 35.95 37.38 12.83
N PRO A 98 35.60 36.67 13.92
CA PRO A 98 35.70 35.23 13.93
C PRO A 98 34.45 34.62 13.27
N GLY A 99 34.68 33.73 12.30
CA GLY A 99 33.80 32.61 11.96
C GLY A 99 32.33 32.90 11.65
N LEU A 100 32.05 33.24 10.39
CA LEU A 100 30.84 32.72 9.74
C LEU A 100 31.26 31.52 8.87
N LEU A 101 31.56 30.39 9.52
CA LEU A 101 31.47 29.11 8.84
C LEU A 101 29.99 28.82 8.65
N ALA A 102 29.61 28.60 7.41
CA ALA A 102 28.27 28.22 6.99
C ALA A 102 27.75 27.03 7.81
N LEU A 103 26.79 27.30 8.70
CA LEU A 103 25.80 26.32 9.13
C LEU A 103 24.54 26.59 8.32
N ALA A 104 24.59 26.23 7.04
CA ALA A 104 23.36 25.76 6.42
C ALA A 104 23.11 24.39 7.06
N PRO A 105 22.00 24.15 7.76
CA PRO A 105 21.57 22.77 7.92
C PRO A 105 21.27 22.31 6.50
N LEU A 106 22.15 21.47 5.94
CA LEU A 106 21.68 20.42 5.05
C LEU A 106 20.60 19.71 5.86
N ALA A 107 19.34 20.10 5.67
CA ALA A 107 18.23 19.21 5.94
C ALA A 107 18.42 18.04 4.98
N ARG A 108 19.31 17.11 5.36
CA ARG A 108 19.29 15.77 4.79
C ARG A 108 17.91 15.25 5.10
N ALA A 109 17.17 14.84 4.08
CA ALA A 109 15.92 14.15 4.34
C ALA A 109 16.27 12.96 5.22
N GLN A 110 15.57 12.79 6.32
CA GLN A 110 15.83 11.65 7.19
C GLN A 110 15.40 10.41 6.42
N VAL A 111 16.35 9.58 6.00
CA VAL A 111 16.04 8.31 5.33
C VAL A 111 15.35 7.38 6.33
N THR A 112 15.87 7.36 7.57
CA THR A 112 15.37 6.53 8.65
C THR A 112 14.45 7.33 9.56
N ALA A 113 13.37 6.71 9.99
CA ALA A 113 12.45 7.32 10.95
C ALA A 113 13.15 7.52 12.31
N THR A 114 12.87 8.66 12.95
CA THR A 114 13.43 9.01 14.27
C THR A 114 12.39 9.02 15.39
N PHE A 115 11.10 9.03 15.02
CA PHE A 115 10.00 8.97 15.97
C PHE A 115 9.72 7.53 16.42
N PRO A 116 9.23 7.35 17.66
CA PRO A 116 8.82 6.03 18.13
C PRO A 116 7.64 5.50 17.31
N ASN A 117 7.53 4.17 17.24
CA ASN A 117 6.41 3.52 16.57
C ASN A 117 5.07 3.93 17.18
N GLY A 118 4.04 3.95 16.34
CA GLY A 118 2.65 4.10 16.80
C GLY A 118 2.29 3.06 17.86
N ALA A 119 1.44 3.44 18.83
CA ALA A 119 1.12 2.60 19.98
C ALA A 119 0.44 1.25 19.63
N THR A 120 -0.09 1.10 18.42
CA THR A 120 -0.69 -0.15 17.92
C THR A 120 0.32 -1.07 17.21
N ASN A 121 1.52 -0.55 16.91
CA ASN A 121 2.57 -1.27 16.21
C ASN A 121 3.40 -2.08 17.21
N PRO A 122 3.92 -3.25 16.83
CA PRO A 122 4.97 -3.88 17.62
C PRO A 122 6.24 -2.99 17.62
N GLU A 123 7.08 -3.15 18.65
CA GLU A 123 8.32 -2.37 18.78
C GLU A 123 9.30 -2.66 17.62
N THR A 124 9.30 -3.90 17.13
CA THR A 124 10.14 -4.33 16.00
C THR A 124 9.33 -5.14 14.99
N PRO A 125 9.71 -5.14 13.69
CA PRO A 125 9.11 -6.04 12.73
C PRO A 125 9.37 -7.50 13.12
N GLU A 126 8.36 -8.34 13.06
CA GLU A 126 8.46 -9.73 13.50
C GLU A 126 7.44 -10.62 12.81
N PHE A 127 7.80 -11.89 12.59
CA PHE A 127 6.83 -12.92 12.18
C PHE A 127 6.08 -13.45 13.40
N ALA A 128 4.82 -13.79 13.20
CA ALA A 128 4.01 -14.46 14.22
C ALA A 128 4.62 -15.83 14.57
N PRO A 129 4.72 -16.18 15.87
CA PRO A 129 5.35 -17.43 16.29
C PRO A 129 4.50 -18.65 15.92
N ILE A 130 5.17 -19.78 15.68
CA ILE A 130 4.50 -21.06 15.42
C ILE A 130 3.63 -21.41 16.63
N GLY A 131 2.37 -21.76 16.39
CA GLY A 131 1.38 -22.06 17.42
C GLY A 131 0.54 -20.85 17.86
N SER A 132 0.78 -19.65 17.31
CA SER A 132 -0.11 -18.51 17.47
C SER A 132 -1.24 -18.47 16.44
N TYR A 133 -2.10 -17.48 16.59
CA TYR A 133 -3.19 -17.17 15.67
C TYR A 133 -3.01 -15.76 15.11
N VAL A 134 -3.26 -15.60 13.81
CA VAL A 134 -3.30 -14.28 13.16
C VAL A 134 -4.52 -13.51 13.66
N ASN A 135 -4.32 -12.27 14.09
CA ASN A 135 -5.39 -11.38 14.53
C ASN A 135 -5.97 -10.59 13.34
N GLN A 136 -7.03 -11.12 12.71
CA GLN A 136 -7.74 -10.42 11.64
C GLN A 136 -8.49 -9.16 12.11
N SER A 137 -8.55 -8.89 13.42
CA SER A 137 -9.08 -7.66 14.01
C SER A 137 -7.99 -6.73 14.54
N SER A 138 -6.74 -6.89 14.07
CA SER A 138 -5.64 -6.05 14.54
C SER A 138 -5.76 -4.60 14.07
N ASP A 139 -5.25 -3.69 14.90
CA ASP A 139 -5.15 -2.26 14.63
C ASP A 139 -3.70 -1.82 14.36
N SER A 140 -2.80 -2.79 14.15
CA SER A 140 -1.40 -2.51 13.79
C SER A 140 -1.32 -1.71 12.49
N ARG A 141 -0.48 -0.70 12.49
CA ARG A 141 -0.15 0.19 11.37
C ARG A 141 1.34 0.10 11.03
N LEU A 142 1.94 -1.07 11.16
CA LEU A 142 3.31 -1.32 10.74
C LEU A 142 3.34 -2.12 9.44
N ILE A 143 3.64 -1.46 8.33
CA ILE A 143 3.85 -2.13 7.04
C ILE A 143 5.32 -2.49 6.84
N SER A 144 5.55 -3.52 6.04
CA SER A 144 6.88 -3.89 5.58
C SER A 144 6.89 -4.14 4.09
N LEU A 145 8.04 -3.93 3.44
CA LEU A 145 8.26 -4.25 2.04
C LEU A 145 9.62 -4.91 1.87
N ASN A 146 9.65 -6.24 1.84
CA ASN A 146 10.87 -7.04 1.84
C ASN A 146 11.06 -7.85 0.55
N GLY A 147 9.98 -8.13 -0.18
CA GLY A 147 10.04 -8.90 -1.42
C GLY A 147 8.66 -9.05 -2.06
N VAL A 148 8.61 -9.85 -3.13
CA VAL A 148 7.40 -10.07 -3.94
C VAL A 148 6.30 -10.83 -3.18
N ASP A 149 6.64 -11.55 -2.12
CA ASP A 149 5.68 -12.28 -1.28
C ASP A 149 5.76 -11.92 0.21
N ASP A 150 6.66 -11.03 0.62
CA ASP A 150 6.79 -10.53 2.00
C ASP A 150 6.64 -9.01 1.99
N PHE A 151 5.39 -8.57 1.94
CA PHE A 151 5.03 -7.17 1.99
C PHE A 151 3.66 -6.96 2.64
N CYS A 152 3.41 -5.73 3.06
CA CYS A 152 2.14 -5.28 3.58
C CYS A 152 1.61 -4.09 2.79
N LEU A 153 0.30 -3.95 2.79
CA LEU A 153 -0.45 -2.85 2.22
C LEU A 153 -1.37 -2.26 3.30
N TRP A 154 -1.86 -1.07 3.05
CA TRP A 154 -2.88 -0.45 3.87
C TRP A 154 -4.26 -0.91 3.45
N GLY A 155 -5.18 -1.01 4.42
CA GLY A 155 -6.57 -1.32 4.13
C GLY A 155 -7.52 -0.91 5.25
N PRO A 156 -8.84 -1.04 5.04
CA PRO A 156 -9.83 -0.58 5.98
C PRO A 156 -9.73 -1.25 7.35
N LEU A 157 -9.90 -0.45 8.40
CA LEU A 157 -10.07 -0.94 9.78
C LEU A 157 -11.35 -1.78 9.90
N ASN A 158 -12.43 -1.35 9.25
CA ASN A 158 -13.70 -2.07 9.22
C ASN A 158 -13.76 -2.96 7.95
N MET A 159 -14.02 -4.26 8.09
CA MET A 159 -14.14 -5.17 6.93
C MET A 159 -15.55 -5.23 6.32
N SER A 160 -16.52 -4.50 6.87
CA SER A 160 -17.94 -4.58 6.46
C SER A 160 -18.20 -3.97 5.08
N GLY A 161 -17.25 -3.21 4.52
CA GLY A 161 -17.36 -2.59 3.21
C GLY A 161 -18.29 -1.37 3.17
N GLY A 162 -18.68 -0.98 1.95
CA GLY A 162 -19.61 0.12 1.67
C GLY A 162 -18.94 1.50 1.64
N ALA A 163 -19.72 2.54 1.36
CA ALA A 163 -19.20 3.89 1.10
C ALA A 163 -18.37 4.52 2.24
N ALA A 164 -18.53 4.02 3.47
CA ALA A 164 -17.70 4.43 4.61
C ALA A 164 -16.25 3.93 4.50
N ASN A 165 -15.99 2.91 3.69
CA ASN A 165 -14.67 2.29 3.52
C ASN A 165 -13.92 2.78 2.27
N LEU A 166 -14.41 3.81 1.59
CA LEU A 166 -13.64 4.42 0.50
C LEU A 166 -12.29 4.88 1.05
N ILE A 167 -11.18 4.46 0.45
CA ILE A 167 -9.83 4.68 0.98
C ILE A 167 -9.59 6.16 1.26
N GLY A 168 -9.94 7.04 0.32
CA GLY A 168 -9.82 8.50 0.48
C GLY A 168 -10.63 9.10 1.64
N ASN A 169 -11.60 8.38 2.21
CA ASN A 169 -12.35 8.83 3.39
C ASN A 169 -11.76 8.34 4.72
N ILE A 170 -10.94 7.29 4.68
CA ILE A 170 -10.44 6.59 5.88
C ILE A 170 -8.91 6.57 5.98
N GLU A 171 -8.22 7.35 5.13
CA GLU A 171 -6.76 7.44 5.11
C GLU A 171 -6.12 7.61 6.51
N PRO A 172 -6.67 8.42 7.44
CA PRO A 172 -6.07 8.56 8.77
C PRO A 172 -6.14 7.29 9.64
N GLU A 173 -7.07 6.38 9.35
CA GLU A 173 -7.42 5.25 10.22
C GLU A 173 -7.15 3.86 9.66
N VAL A 174 -6.70 3.75 8.40
CA VAL A 174 -6.32 2.45 7.79
C VAL A 174 -5.27 1.70 8.62
N VAL A 175 -5.23 0.39 8.43
CA VAL A 175 -4.37 -0.56 9.16
C VAL A 175 -3.60 -1.44 8.20
N ALA A 176 -2.56 -2.09 8.71
CA ALA A 176 -1.69 -2.96 7.92
C ALA A 176 -2.36 -4.31 7.63
N TYR A 177 -2.27 -4.71 6.36
CA TYR A 177 -2.60 -6.03 5.84
C TYR A 177 -1.36 -6.61 5.17
N CYS A 178 -0.84 -7.73 5.65
CA CYS A 178 0.39 -8.35 5.18
C CYS A 178 0.12 -9.65 4.40
N THR A 179 0.99 -9.94 3.43
CA THR A 179 1.03 -11.21 2.71
C THR A 179 1.65 -12.34 3.55
N LYS A 180 2.30 -12.01 4.66
CA LYS A 180 2.83 -12.97 5.64
C LYS A 180 2.29 -12.65 7.03
N PRO A 181 2.21 -13.65 7.94
CA PRO A 181 1.74 -13.43 9.30
C PRO A 181 2.83 -12.69 10.08
N ARG A 182 2.84 -11.36 10.02
CA ARG A 182 3.89 -10.51 10.63
C ARG A 182 3.34 -9.22 11.19
N ASN A 183 4.16 -8.52 11.96
CA ASN A 183 3.94 -7.17 12.49
C ASN A 183 2.66 -7.02 13.32
N ASN A 184 2.13 -8.13 13.86
CA ASN A 184 0.78 -8.20 14.42
C ASN A 184 -0.27 -7.59 13.46
N ALA A 185 -0.04 -7.61 12.15
CA ALA A 185 -0.93 -7.06 11.14
C ALA A 185 -2.03 -8.08 10.78
N ARG A 186 -3.04 -7.61 10.06
CA ARG A 186 -4.02 -8.49 9.43
C ARG A 186 -3.36 -9.21 8.27
N LEU A 187 -3.89 -10.37 7.88
CA LEU A 187 -3.38 -11.12 6.74
C LEU A 187 -4.24 -10.89 5.50
N ILE A 188 -3.59 -10.70 4.36
CA ILE A 188 -4.20 -10.73 3.04
C ILE A 188 -4.45 -12.20 2.68
N PRO A 189 -5.70 -12.62 2.44
CA PRO A 189 -6.00 -14.00 2.04
C PRO A 189 -5.32 -14.39 0.73
N ASP A 190 -4.91 -15.66 0.62
CA ASP A 190 -4.34 -16.19 -0.63
C ASP A 190 -5.35 -16.07 -1.79
N GLY A 191 -4.85 -15.72 -2.96
CA GLY A 191 -5.66 -15.50 -4.16
C GLY A 191 -6.28 -14.10 -4.29
N VAL A 192 -6.19 -13.25 -3.25
CA VAL A 192 -6.60 -11.84 -3.35
C VAL A 192 -5.67 -11.06 -4.27
N ILE A 193 -4.36 -11.27 -4.13
CA ILE A 193 -3.35 -10.65 -4.99
C ILE A 193 -3.17 -11.53 -6.22
N THR A 194 -3.43 -10.96 -7.40
CA THR A 194 -3.34 -11.66 -8.69
C THR A 194 -2.04 -11.37 -9.41
N ALA A 195 -1.39 -10.26 -9.10
CA ALA A 195 -0.07 -9.90 -9.61
C ALA A 195 0.71 -9.10 -8.56
N ALA A 196 2.03 -9.28 -8.51
CA ALA A 196 2.90 -8.45 -7.70
C ALA A 196 4.31 -8.37 -8.30
N HIS A 197 4.87 -7.17 -8.37
CA HIS A 197 6.15 -6.91 -9.00
C HIS A 197 7.02 -6.10 -8.06
N PHE A 198 8.00 -6.76 -7.47
CA PHE A 198 8.95 -6.15 -6.58
C PHE A 198 10.19 -5.68 -7.36
N ILE A 199 10.60 -4.42 -7.15
CA ILE A 199 11.87 -3.88 -7.63
C ILE A 199 12.67 -3.38 -6.42
N LYS A 200 13.93 -3.78 -6.37
CA LYS A 200 14.94 -3.17 -5.53
C LYS A 200 15.86 -2.29 -6.35
N THR A 201 16.14 -1.09 -5.86
CA THR A 201 17.11 -0.16 -6.45
C THR A 201 18.11 0.29 -5.39
N SER A 202 19.06 1.14 -5.78
CA SER A 202 19.97 1.77 -4.81
C SER A 202 19.31 2.84 -3.94
N LEU A 203 18.12 3.35 -4.29
CA LEU A 203 17.46 4.46 -3.57
C LEU A 203 16.13 4.07 -2.91
N TYR A 204 15.49 3.01 -3.37
CA TYR A 204 14.20 2.58 -2.86
C TYR A 204 13.95 1.10 -3.16
N VAL A 205 12.99 0.56 -2.42
CA VAL A 205 12.25 -0.64 -2.81
C VAL A 205 10.84 -0.27 -3.18
N GLN A 206 10.29 -0.98 -4.14
CA GLN A 206 8.99 -0.70 -4.71
C GLN A 206 8.26 -1.99 -5.02
N ILE A 207 6.95 -1.98 -4.82
CA ILE A 207 6.05 -3.02 -5.30
C ILE A 207 4.82 -2.42 -5.95
N TRP A 208 4.32 -3.05 -7.00
CA TRP A 208 3.01 -2.77 -7.54
C TRP A 208 2.33 -4.08 -7.93
N GLY A 209 1.01 -4.03 -8.09
CA GLY A 209 0.27 -5.22 -8.45
C GLY A 209 -1.22 -4.97 -8.63
N PHE A 210 -1.90 -6.08 -8.91
CA PHE A 210 -3.34 -6.15 -9.06
C PHE A 210 -3.90 -7.09 -8.00
N TRP A 211 -5.09 -6.78 -7.51
CA TRP A 211 -5.76 -7.56 -6.47
C TRP A 211 -7.27 -7.38 -6.50
N ASP A 212 -7.99 -8.20 -5.76
CA ASP A 212 -9.42 -8.02 -5.46
C ASP A 212 -9.59 -7.53 -4.02
N ALA A 213 -9.43 -6.22 -3.81
CA ALA A 213 -9.45 -5.64 -2.47
C ALA A 213 -10.84 -5.61 -1.83
N THR A 214 -11.89 -5.94 -2.59
CA THR A 214 -13.23 -6.18 -2.02
C THR A 214 -13.21 -7.29 -0.98
N LYS A 215 -12.24 -8.21 -1.08
CA LYS A 215 -12.00 -9.30 -0.11
C LYS A 215 -11.41 -8.85 1.21
N ILE A 216 -10.93 -7.61 1.31
CA ILE A 216 -10.49 -6.99 2.57
C ILE A 216 -11.33 -5.76 2.94
N GLY A 217 -12.48 -5.57 2.28
CA GLY A 217 -13.48 -4.56 2.65
C GLY A 217 -13.33 -3.21 1.93
N ILE A 218 -12.49 -3.08 0.90
CA ILE A 218 -12.50 -1.89 0.03
C ILE A 218 -13.72 -1.97 -0.91
N PRO A 219 -14.51 -0.90 -1.07
CA PRO A 219 -15.68 -0.93 -1.95
C PRO A 219 -15.31 -1.17 -3.42
N ASP A 220 -16.14 -1.95 -4.13
CA ASP A 220 -16.01 -2.10 -5.57
C ASP A 220 -16.11 -0.74 -6.29
N GLY A 221 -15.19 -0.49 -7.21
CA GLY A 221 -15.11 0.78 -7.94
C GLY A 221 -14.47 1.95 -7.17
N ASP A 222 -13.94 1.72 -5.96
CA ASP A 222 -13.15 2.73 -5.26
C ASP A 222 -11.85 3.03 -6.03
N SER A 223 -11.74 4.23 -6.60
CA SER A 223 -10.55 4.69 -7.34
C SER A 223 -9.29 4.76 -6.48
N GLY A 224 -9.44 4.68 -5.16
CA GLY A 224 -8.34 4.65 -4.21
C GLY A 224 -7.98 6.02 -3.64
N GLY A 225 -6.90 6.01 -2.87
CA GLY A 225 -6.28 7.21 -2.28
C GLY A 225 -4.77 7.04 -2.13
N GLU A 226 -4.10 8.15 -1.86
CA GLU A 226 -2.70 8.20 -1.50
C GLU A 226 -2.53 8.10 0.02
N LEU A 227 -1.52 7.37 0.45
CA LEU A 227 -1.14 7.19 1.84
C LEU A 227 0.36 7.45 1.95
N ASP A 228 0.75 8.23 2.95
CA ASP A 228 2.10 8.76 3.08
C ASP A 228 2.45 9.09 4.56
N PRO A 229 3.73 9.33 4.88
CA PRO A 229 4.19 9.60 6.26
C PRO A 229 3.84 11.00 6.77
N HIS A 230 3.44 11.94 5.90
CA HIS A 230 3.29 13.34 6.27
C HIS A 230 1.82 13.71 6.41
N GLY A 231 0.92 13.38 5.48
CA GLY A 231 -0.51 13.69 5.58
C GLY A 231 -0.83 15.17 5.90
N ALA A 232 -2.11 15.51 6.04
CA ALA A 232 -2.53 16.91 6.22
C ALA A 232 -2.10 17.54 7.56
N GLU A 233 -1.94 16.72 8.60
CA GLU A 233 -1.58 17.17 9.95
C GLU A 233 -0.09 16.95 10.28
N ASN A 234 0.73 16.53 9.31
CA ASN A 234 2.13 16.16 9.54
C ASN A 234 2.31 15.00 10.56
N LEU A 235 1.30 14.12 10.63
CA LEU A 235 1.22 12.94 11.50
C LEU A 235 1.13 11.62 10.71
N GLY A 236 1.15 11.71 9.38
CA GLY A 236 0.90 10.61 8.46
C GLY A 236 -0.58 10.32 8.23
N ASN A 237 -0.85 9.65 7.11
CA ASN A 237 -2.13 9.09 6.69
C ASN A 237 -1.85 7.65 6.22
N PRO A 238 -1.88 6.65 7.12
CA PRO A 238 -2.53 6.68 8.43
C PRO A 238 -1.69 7.30 9.55
N ILE A 239 -2.41 7.84 10.54
CA ILE A 239 -1.80 8.38 11.75
C ILE A 239 -1.13 7.24 12.54
N GLY A 240 0.17 7.36 12.79
CA GLY A 240 0.97 6.30 13.43
C GLY A 240 1.33 5.15 12.49
N GLY A 241 1.18 5.34 11.18
CA GLY A 241 1.72 4.46 10.17
C GLY A 241 3.24 4.48 10.15
N ASN A 242 3.86 3.31 10.15
CA ASN A 242 5.31 3.19 9.99
C ASN A 242 5.62 2.16 8.89
N ALA A 243 6.70 2.43 8.15
CA ALA A 243 7.15 1.57 7.06
C ALA A 243 8.54 1.00 7.35
N THR A 244 8.72 -0.28 7.03
CA THR A 244 9.98 -0.98 7.26
C THR A 244 10.41 -1.78 6.05
N SER A 245 11.71 -2.01 5.93
CA SER A 245 12.25 -2.96 4.98
C SER A 245 13.52 -3.61 5.53
N ASN A 246 13.77 -4.85 5.14
CA ASN A 246 14.96 -5.60 5.50
C ASN A 246 15.95 -5.78 4.34
N VAL A 247 15.78 -5.05 3.24
CA VAL A 247 16.54 -5.25 2.01
C VAL A 247 18.03 -4.92 2.11
N GLU A 248 18.44 -4.25 3.19
CA GLU A 248 19.84 -4.03 3.58
C GLU A 248 20.42 -5.16 4.47
N GLY A 249 19.67 -6.25 4.67
CA GLY A 249 20.06 -7.39 5.50
C GLY A 249 19.72 -7.23 6.99
N LYS A 250 18.99 -6.18 7.37
CA LYS A 250 18.46 -5.93 8.72
C LYS A 250 17.17 -5.12 8.59
N ASP A 251 16.25 -5.26 9.54
CA ASP A 251 15.05 -4.42 9.58
C ASP A 251 15.42 -2.96 9.87
N VAL A 252 14.92 -2.05 9.03
CA VAL A 252 15.09 -0.60 9.15
C VAL A 252 13.72 0.06 9.04
N PHE A 253 13.48 1.04 9.90
CA PHE A 253 12.34 1.96 9.80
C PHE A 253 12.72 3.12 8.91
N TYR A 254 11.96 3.30 7.82
CA TYR A 254 12.19 4.36 6.85
C TYR A 254 11.14 5.45 7.02
N GLU A 255 11.57 6.70 6.93
CA GLU A 255 10.66 7.85 7.09
C GLU A 255 9.85 8.05 5.81
N GLU A 256 10.51 8.05 4.66
CA GLU A 256 9.91 8.47 3.40
C GLU A 256 9.37 7.27 2.61
N TRP A 257 8.06 7.25 2.38
CA TRP A 257 7.36 6.23 1.62
C TRP A 257 6.11 6.83 0.96
N MET A 258 5.63 6.19 -0.10
CA MET A 258 4.39 6.55 -0.79
C MET A 258 3.61 5.28 -1.11
N SER A 259 2.29 5.32 -0.96
CA SER A 259 1.42 4.17 -1.22
C SER A 259 0.13 4.61 -1.87
N PHE A 260 -0.25 3.96 -2.96
CA PHE A 260 -1.54 4.16 -3.62
C PHE A 260 -2.31 2.85 -3.60
N ILE A 261 -3.54 2.90 -3.08
CA ILE A 261 -4.37 1.72 -2.87
C ILE A 261 -5.76 1.98 -3.47
N SER A 262 -6.21 1.12 -4.39
CA SER A 262 -7.59 1.09 -4.91
C SER A 262 -8.21 -0.29 -4.73
N TYR A 263 -9.47 -0.45 -5.19
CA TYR A 263 -10.15 -1.75 -5.14
C TYR A 263 -9.49 -2.84 -6.01
N ASP A 264 -8.75 -2.45 -7.06
CA ASP A 264 -8.24 -3.34 -8.11
C ASP A 264 -6.71 -3.29 -8.34
N GLN A 265 -6.02 -2.29 -7.80
CA GLN A 265 -4.57 -2.13 -7.91
C GLN A 265 -3.97 -1.57 -6.62
N PHE A 266 -2.67 -1.79 -6.47
CA PHE A 266 -1.88 -1.21 -5.39
C PHE A 266 -0.47 -0.90 -5.86
N CYS A 267 0.18 0.03 -5.20
CA CYS A 267 1.62 0.18 -5.26
C CYS A 267 2.16 0.85 -3.98
N LEU A 268 3.37 0.48 -3.60
CA LEU A 268 4.08 0.99 -2.43
C LEU A 268 5.56 1.18 -2.80
N ARG A 269 6.12 2.33 -2.44
CA ARG A 269 7.56 2.60 -2.51
C ARG A 269 8.04 3.04 -1.13
N ILE A 270 9.14 2.46 -0.67
CA ILE A 270 9.87 2.89 0.52
C ILE A 270 11.25 3.39 0.08
N CYS A 271 11.57 4.64 0.39
CA CYS A 271 12.84 5.26 0.02
C CYS A 271 13.91 4.93 1.05
N THR A 272 14.88 4.11 0.61
CA THR A 272 15.88 3.49 1.48
C THR A 272 17.22 4.21 1.49
N ALA A 273 17.44 5.15 0.58
CA ALA A 273 18.65 5.96 0.54
C ALA A 273 18.44 7.28 -0.20
N GLU A 274 19.43 8.17 -0.10
CA GLU A 274 19.48 9.45 -0.83
C GLU A 274 20.84 9.64 -1.51
N THR A 275 20.88 10.52 -2.49
CA THR A 275 22.11 11.01 -3.13
C THR A 275 22.32 12.49 -2.84
N SER A 276 23.41 13.08 -3.32
CA SER A 276 23.62 14.54 -3.20
C SER A 276 22.58 15.38 -3.94
N ASN A 277 21.86 14.79 -4.91
CA ASN A 277 20.95 15.52 -5.81
C ASN A 277 19.49 15.10 -5.66
N VAL A 278 19.25 13.95 -5.03
CA VAL A 278 17.91 13.36 -4.86
C VAL A 278 17.80 12.91 -3.42
N THR A 279 16.97 13.61 -2.65
CA THR A 279 16.63 13.26 -1.27
C THR A 279 15.61 12.12 -1.26
N ALA A 280 15.48 11.43 -0.12
CA ALA A 280 14.44 10.40 0.04
C ALA A 280 13.03 10.98 -0.13
N ALA A 281 12.77 12.18 0.39
CA ALA A 281 11.49 12.89 0.25
C ALA A 281 11.14 13.17 -1.23
N LEU A 282 12.12 13.59 -2.04
CA LEU A 282 11.88 13.75 -3.49
C LEU A 282 11.59 12.42 -4.17
N GLN A 283 12.34 11.37 -3.82
CA GLN A 283 12.16 10.06 -4.45
C GLN A 283 10.83 9.39 -4.05
N CYS A 284 10.31 9.71 -2.87
CA CYS A 284 9.02 9.31 -2.32
C CYS A 284 8.06 10.50 -2.25
N GLU A 285 8.04 11.33 -3.31
CA GLU A 285 7.12 12.47 -3.45
C GLU A 285 5.64 12.06 -3.31
N HIS A 286 4.89 12.80 -2.50
CA HIS A 286 3.55 12.44 -2.08
C HIS A 286 2.51 13.57 -2.29
N GLU A 287 2.74 14.41 -3.29
CA GLU A 287 1.84 15.52 -3.68
C GLU A 287 1.19 15.29 -5.08
N LEU A 288 1.23 14.06 -5.58
CA LEU A 288 0.75 13.69 -6.92
C LEU A 288 -0.43 12.71 -6.85
N ASP A 289 -1.36 13.00 -5.95
CA ASP A 289 -2.37 12.11 -5.37
C ASP A 289 -3.38 11.52 -6.37
N ILE A 290 -3.46 12.04 -7.59
CA ILE A 290 -4.42 11.62 -8.63
C ILE A 290 -3.74 11.05 -9.87
N MET A 291 -2.40 10.99 -9.86
CA MET A 291 -1.62 10.48 -11.00
C MET A 291 -1.62 8.94 -11.05
N GLY A 292 -1.77 8.30 -9.88
CA GLY A 292 -1.88 6.84 -9.73
C GLY A 292 -0.55 6.10 -9.93
N CYS A 293 -0.59 4.79 -9.67
CA CYS A 293 0.59 3.92 -9.59
C CYS A 293 1.52 3.98 -10.80
N ALA A 294 0.97 3.86 -12.01
CA ALA A 294 1.76 3.83 -13.23
C ALA A 294 2.67 5.06 -13.38
N PHE A 295 2.17 6.23 -12.97
CA PHE A 295 2.90 7.48 -13.06
C PHE A 295 3.83 7.69 -11.85
N VAL A 296 3.30 7.65 -10.63
CA VAL A 296 4.08 7.99 -9.42
C VAL A 296 5.21 7.00 -9.14
N MET A 297 5.09 5.77 -9.64
CA MET A 297 6.11 4.74 -9.47
C MET A 297 6.90 4.39 -10.74
N ALA A 298 6.73 5.17 -11.81
CA ALA A 298 7.39 4.99 -13.11
C ALA A 298 7.33 3.53 -13.59
N ILE A 299 6.13 2.95 -13.55
CA ILE A 299 5.92 1.55 -13.89
C ILE A 299 5.71 1.43 -15.39
N ASP A 300 6.65 0.76 -16.06
CA ASP A 300 6.50 0.43 -17.47
C ASP A 300 5.52 -0.73 -17.64
N ASP A 301 4.79 -0.71 -18.76
CA ASP A 301 3.87 -1.77 -19.19
C ASP A 301 2.83 -2.21 -18.15
N PHE A 302 2.41 -1.28 -17.28
CA PHE A 302 1.62 -1.52 -16.06
C PHE A 302 0.49 -2.55 -16.20
N TYR A 303 -0.37 -2.45 -17.21
CA TYR A 303 -1.52 -3.35 -17.36
C TYR A 303 -1.17 -4.74 -17.88
N ASN A 304 -0.06 -4.88 -18.60
CA ASN A 304 0.35 -6.16 -19.17
C ASN A 304 1.10 -7.04 -18.17
N THR A 305 1.44 -6.51 -16.99
CA THR A 305 2.09 -7.30 -15.93
C THR A 305 1.11 -8.14 -15.10
N ASN A 306 -0.21 -8.00 -15.34
CA ASN A 306 -1.23 -8.75 -14.60
C ASN A 306 -1.06 -10.28 -14.71
N ASN A 307 -1.47 -11.01 -13.69
CA ASN A 307 -1.30 -12.47 -13.53
C ASN A 307 0.15 -12.96 -13.52
N SER A 308 1.09 -12.13 -13.06
CA SER A 308 2.47 -12.57 -12.90
C SER A 308 3.11 -12.02 -11.61
N PHE A 309 4.10 -12.74 -11.11
CA PHE A 309 4.82 -12.38 -9.90
C PHE A 309 6.30 -12.29 -10.21
N THR A 310 6.90 -11.12 -10.02
CA THR A 310 8.30 -10.90 -10.34
C THR A 310 9.07 -10.19 -9.23
N SER A 311 10.34 -10.53 -9.08
CA SER A 311 11.27 -9.82 -8.22
C SER A 311 12.51 -9.47 -9.04
N CYS A 312 12.82 -8.18 -9.17
CA CYS A 312 13.91 -7.68 -10.00
C CYS A 312 14.80 -6.71 -9.21
N GLU A 313 16.02 -6.55 -9.68
CA GLU A 313 16.82 -5.35 -9.41
C GLU A 313 16.50 -4.30 -10.48
N GLY A 314 16.69 -3.02 -10.16
CA GLY A 314 16.44 -1.92 -11.09
C GLY A 314 17.28 -0.69 -10.82
N GLU A 315 17.39 0.14 -11.85
CA GLU A 315 17.94 1.48 -11.72
C GLU A 315 16.92 2.41 -11.04
N PRO A 316 17.35 3.44 -10.29
CA PRO A 316 16.41 4.42 -9.74
C PRO A 316 15.71 5.21 -10.85
N ALA A 317 14.38 5.30 -10.77
CA ALA A 317 13.60 6.26 -11.55
C ALA A 317 13.93 7.70 -11.16
N ALA A 318 13.65 8.67 -12.04
CA ALA A 318 13.56 10.06 -11.61
C ALA A 318 12.50 10.22 -10.51
N PRO A 319 12.71 11.14 -9.54
CA PRO A 319 11.65 11.58 -8.65
C PRO A 319 10.36 11.89 -9.41
N PRO A 320 9.20 11.45 -8.93
CA PRO A 320 7.92 11.72 -9.59
C PRO A 320 7.72 13.21 -9.81
N GLY A 321 7.26 13.59 -11.01
CA GLY A 321 7.08 15.00 -11.38
C GLY A 321 8.36 15.77 -11.70
N LEU A 322 9.55 15.21 -11.52
CA LEU A 322 10.81 15.86 -11.93
C LEU A 322 11.31 15.35 -13.29
N TYR A 323 11.66 16.28 -14.17
CA TYR A 323 12.12 16.02 -15.53
C TYR A 323 13.51 16.63 -15.74
N PRO A 324 14.59 15.83 -15.61
CA PRO A 324 15.94 16.26 -15.92
C PRO A 324 16.07 16.69 -17.39
N GLN A 325 16.78 17.80 -17.61
CA GLN A 325 16.96 18.43 -18.92
C GLN A 325 18.40 18.27 -19.41
N ALA A 326 18.60 18.30 -20.73
CA ALA A 326 19.93 18.13 -21.34
C ALA A 326 20.95 19.20 -20.94
N ASN A 327 20.50 20.38 -20.49
CA ASN A 327 21.36 21.45 -19.99
C ASN A 327 21.73 21.31 -18.50
N GLY A 328 21.34 20.20 -17.86
CA GLY A 328 21.57 19.95 -16.43
C GLY A 328 20.54 20.59 -15.48
N SER A 329 19.57 21.35 -15.99
CA SER A 329 18.44 21.82 -15.18
C SER A 329 17.37 20.73 -15.00
N THR A 330 16.43 20.93 -14.09
CA THR A 330 15.27 20.04 -13.90
C THR A 330 14.01 20.89 -14.00
N SER A 331 13.04 20.46 -14.80
CA SER A 331 11.70 21.04 -14.77
C SER A 331 10.79 20.22 -13.87
N THR A 332 9.83 20.89 -13.23
CA THR A 332 8.92 20.27 -12.26
C THR A 332 7.48 20.35 -12.74
N PHE A 333 6.81 19.20 -12.73
CA PHE A 333 5.36 19.11 -12.78
C PHE A 333 4.82 19.10 -11.36
N ARG A 334 3.82 19.96 -11.11
CA ARG A 334 2.95 19.85 -9.94
C ARG A 334 1.52 19.72 -10.43
N GLN A 335 0.81 18.75 -9.88
CA GLN A 335 -0.56 18.47 -10.24
C GLN A 335 -1.45 19.70 -9.97
N ARG A 336 -2.39 19.97 -10.89
CA ARG A 336 -3.37 21.05 -10.67
C ARG A 336 -4.32 20.64 -9.57
N PHE A 337 -4.31 21.41 -8.49
CA PHE A 337 -5.29 21.30 -7.41
C PHE A 337 -5.99 22.64 -7.23
N THR A 338 -7.32 22.61 -7.09
CA THR A 338 -8.13 23.78 -6.74
C THR A 338 -8.88 23.47 -5.46
N GLY A 339 -8.55 24.21 -4.40
CA GLY A 339 -9.17 24.06 -3.09
C GLY A 339 -9.83 25.34 -2.62
N THR A 340 -10.54 25.26 -1.50
CA THR A 340 -11.05 26.41 -0.76
C THR A 340 -10.26 26.57 0.53
N TRP A 341 -9.96 27.81 0.89
CA TRP A 341 -9.50 28.16 2.23
C TRP A 341 -10.59 29.00 2.89
N SER A 342 -10.88 28.73 4.16
CA SER A 342 -11.80 29.54 4.93
C SER A 342 -11.20 29.95 6.26
N ASN A 343 -11.44 31.20 6.65
CA ASN A 343 -11.23 31.68 8.01
C ASN A 343 -12.59 32.09 8.61
N ALA A 344 -12.60 32.71 9.79
CA ALA A 344 -13.83 33.12 10.46
C ALA A 344 -14.69 34.14 9.67
N GLU A 345 -14.13 34.75 8.62
CA GLU A 345 -14.66 35.94 7.94
C GLU A 345 -14.87 35.72 6.43
N THR A 346 -14.01 34.95 5.76
CA THR A 346 -14.10 34.68 4.32
C THR A 346 -13.85 33.20 3.99
N THR A 347 -14.45 32.76 2.88
CA THR A 347 -14.09 31.51 2.19
C THR A 347 -13.67 31.89 0.79
N ASP A 348 -12.42 31.63 0.45
CA ASP A 348 -11.80 31.94 -0.83
C ASP A 348 -11.30 30.66 -1.51
N MET A 349 -11.05 30.71 -2.82
CA MET A 349 -10.45 29.59 -3.57
C MET A 349 -8.98 29.84 -3.84
N PHE A 350 -8.20 28.78 -3.82
CA PHE A 350 -6.82 28.79 -4.29
C PHE A 350 -6.63 27.71 -5.36
N THR A 351 -5.70 27.97 -6.28
CA THR A 351 -5.27 26.98 -7.26
C THR A 351 -3.76 26.89 -7.23
N VAL A 352 -3.25 25.67 -7.12
CA VAL A 352 -1.83 25.34 -7.28
C VAL A 352 -1.63 24.41 -8.48
N GLY A 353 -0.39 24.32 -8.97
CA GLY A 353 -0.01 23.39 -10.04
C GLY A 353 -0.20 23.87 -11.47
N GLN A 354 0.08 22.97 -12.42
CA GLN A 354 0.12 23.23 -13.86
C GLN A 354 -1.16 22.75 -14.55
N THR A 355 -1.67 23.48 -15.55
CA THR A 355 -2.88 23.09 -16.29
C THR A 355 -2.67 21.92 -17.25
N VAL A 356 -1.42 21.61 -17.60
CA VAL A 356 -1.07 20.54 -18.52
C VAL A 356 -0.40 19.42 -17.75
N THR A 357 -1.06 18.27 -17.71
CA THR A 357 -0.54 17.02 -17.18
C THR A 357 0.41 16.40 -18.22
N PRO A 358 1.68 16.10 -17.87
CA PRO A 358 2.59 15.38 -18.75
C PRO A 358 2.01 14.03 -19.18
N SER A 359 2.29 13.63 -20.42
CA SER A 359 1.79 12.37 -20.97
C SER A 359 2.56 11.13 -20.47
N SER A 360 3.71 11.32 -19.82
CA SER A 360 4.59 10.26 -19.33
C SER A 360 5.44 10.78 -18.18
N VAL A 361 5.97 9.86 -17.37
CA VAL A 361 7.09 10.11 -16.47
C VAL A 361 8.35 10.53 -17.24
N ALA A 362 9.37 11.03 -16.53
CA ALA A 362 10.61 11.47 -17.16
C ALA A 362 11.33 10.36 -17.93
N PHE A 363 11.40 9.16 -17.36
CA PHE A 363 11.86 7.95 -18.01
C PHE A 363 11.43 6.71 -17.21
N TYR A 364 11.35 5.56 -17.88
CA TYR A 364 11.20 4.26 -17.23
C TYR A 364 12.58 3.67 -16.95
N PRO A 365 12.90 3.32 -15.69
CA PRO A 365 14.20 2.76 -15.35
C PRO A 365 14.38 1.34 -15.91
N ALA A 366 15.61 0.98 -16.23
CA ALA A 366 15.94 -0.39 -16.63
C ALA A 366 15.85 -1.35 -15.44
N THR A 367 15.42 -2.59 -15.70
CA THR A 367 15.39 -3.69 -14.74
C THR A 367 16.34 -4.81 -15.13
N SER A 368 16.80 -5.58 -14.15
CA SER A 368 17.73 -6.70 -14.33
C SER A 368 17.55 -7.76 -13.25
N ASN A 369 18.21 -8.92 -13.41
CA ASN A 369 18.20 -10.02 -12.42
C ASN A 369 16.80 -10.44 -11.97
N CYS A 370 15.84 -10.44 -12.90
CA CYS A 370 14.44 -10.75 -12.62
C CYS A 370 14.22 -12.24 -12.39
N TYR A 371 13.50 -12.55 -11.31
CA TYR A 371 12.99 -13.87 -10.98
C TYR A 371 11.47 -13.87 -11.11
N ASN A 372 10.95 -14.88 -11.82
CA ASN A 372 9.52 -15.07 -12.00
C ASN A 372 9.03 -16.18 -11.07
N TYR A 373 7.86 -15.96 -10.48
CA TYR A 373 7.18 -16.92 -9.62
C TYR A 373 5.79 -17.20 -10.15
N SER A 374 5.30 -18.42 -9.93
CA SER A 374 3.96 -18.81 -10.37
C SER A 374 2.88 -18.27 -9.43
N THR A 375 3.21 -18.03 -8.16
CA THR A 375 2.25 -17.60 -7.13
C THR A 375 2.99 -17.08 -5.90
N ILE A 376 2.24 -16.43 -5.02
CA ILE A 376 2.63 -16.11 -3.64
C ILE A 376 1.62 -16.78 -2.70
N SER A 377 2.05 -17.10 -1.48
CA SER A 377 1.17 -17.69 -0.47
C SER A 377 1.58 -17.26 0.93
N ASN A 378 0.60 -17.02 1.78
CA ASN A 378 0.80 -16.72 3.19
C ASN A 378 1.05 -17.98 4.04
N GLY A 379 0.71 -19.18 3.54
CA GLY A 379 0.89 -20.45 4.23
C GLY A 379 -0.02 -20.67 5.45
N ILE A 380 -1.12 -19.91 5.56
CA ILE A 380 -2.07 -19.93 6.67
C ILE A 380 -3.43 -20.46 6.20
N ASP A 381 -3.97 -21.42 6.95
CA ASP A 381 -5.33 -21.89 6.77
C ASP A 381 -6.33 -20.82 7.28
N THR A 382 -7.05 -20.19 6.36
CA THR A 382 -8.03 -19.13 6.67
C THR A 382 -9.25 -19.64 7.45
N ALA A 383 -9.43 -20.96 7.58
CA ALA A 383 -10.48 -21.53 8.42
C ALA A 383 -10.18 -21.39 9.92
N ASN A 384 -8.90 -21.34 10.31
CA ASN A 384 -8.49 -21.29 11.72
C ASN A 384 -7.40 -20.27 12.04
N TRP A 385 -6.85 -19.58 11.05
CA TRP A 385 -5.83 -18.53 11.18
C TRP A 385 -4.61 -18.92 12.00
N LYS A 386 -4.34 -20.22 12.16
CA LYS A 386 -3.25 -20.72 13.00
C LYS A 386 -1.95 -20.78 12.22
N VAL A 387 -0.88 -20.28 12.83
CA VAL A 387 0.49 -20.45 12.33
C VAL A 387 0.95 -21.85 12.73
N THR A 388 1.01 -22.79 11.78
CA THR A 388 1.31 -24.21 12.05
C THR A 388 2.73 -24.62 11.67
N ALA A 389 3.39 -23.83 10.85
CA ALA A 389 4.74 -24.09 10.36
C ALA A 389 5.54 -22.78 10.29
N THR A 390 6.86 -22.90 10.17
CA THR A 390 7.73 -21.77 9.90
C THR A 390 7.32 -21.09 8.60
N PRO A 391 7.00 -19.78 8.59
CA PRO A 391 6.78 -19.04 7.37
C PRO A 391 7.96 -19.16 6.40
N SER A 392 7.67 -19.07 5.11
CA SER A 392 8.68 -19.01 4.06
C SER A 392 8.51 -17.74 3.22
N THR A 393 9.58 -17.31 2.56
CA THR A 393 9.61 -16.16 1.65
C THR A 393 10.27 -16.52 0.33
N LEU A 394 10.03 -15.73 -0.71
CA LEU A 394 10.60 -15.91 -2.04
C LEU A 394 11.78 -14.96 -2.25
N SER A 395 12.93 -15.52 -2.59
CA SER A 395 14.15 -14.74 -2.86
C SER A 395 15.07 -15.50 -3.82
N GLY A 396 15.66 -14.79 -4.78
CA GLY A 396 16.62 -15.37 -5.72
C GLY A 396 16.08 -16.56 -6.53
N GLY A 397 14.78 -16.58 -6.84
CA GLY A 397 14.13 -17.70 -7.54
C GLY A 397 13.91 -18.94 -6.68
N SER A 398 14.09 -18.83 -5.36
CA SER A 398 13.96 -19.92 -4.41
C SER A 398 12.99 -19.58 -3.28
N THR A 399 12.44 -20.60 -2.64
CA THR A 399 11.68 -20.47 -1.39
C THR A 399 12.62 -20.68 -0.21
N ILE A 400 12.64 -19.75 0.73
CA ILE A 400 13.53 -19.74 1.89
C ILE A 400 12.67 -19.77 3.17
N ALA A 401 12.99 -20.65 4.11
CA ALA A 401 12.34 -20.63 5.42
C ALA A 401 12.86 -19.45 6.24
N VAL A 402 11.95 -18.71 6.88
CA VAL A 402 12.30 -17.59 7.74
C VAL A 402 13.06 -18.10 8.96
N SER A 403 14.19 -17.47 9.26
CA SER A 403 15.00 -17.81 10.44
C SER A 403 14.45 -17.14 11.71
N SER A 404 14.76 -17.70 12.87
CA SER A 404 14.46 -17.09 14.18
C SER A 404 12.97 -16.91 14.51
N VAL A 405 12.08 -17.71 13.92
CA VAL A 405 10.66 -17.71 14.27
C VAL A 405 10.45 -18.43 15.60
N GLY A 406 9.87 -17.74 16.57
CA GLY A 406 9.55 -18.30 17.87
C GLY A 406 8.46 -19.36 17.82
N THR A 407 8.30 -20.10 18.92
CA THR A 407 7.19 -21.05 19.13
C THR A 407 6.39 -20.62 20.34
N THR A 408 5.07 -20.73 20.28
CA THR A 408 4.16 -20.47 21.38
C THR A 408 3.06 -21.51 21.46
N SER A 409 2.34 -21.54 22.57
CA SER A 409 1.14 -22.36 22.75
C SER A 409 -0.01 -21.44 23.16
N GLN A 410 -0.62 -20.81 22.16
CA GLN A 410 -1.77 -19.94 22.36
C GLN A 410 -3.05 -20.77 22.31
N SER A 411 -3.98 -20.50 23.24
CA SER A 411 -5.33 -21.07 23.15
C SER A 411 -6.07 -20.50 21.94
N PRO A 412 -6.91 -21.29 21.26
CA PRO A 412 -7.71 -20.82 20.13
C PRO A 412 -8.58 -19.61 20.51
N PRO A 413 -8.63 -18.55 19.68
CA PRO A 413 -9.54 -17.43 19.87
C PRO A 413 -11.01 -17.89 19.84
N PRO A 414 -11.91 -17.14 20.52
CA PRO A 414 -13.35 -17.38 20.40
C PRO A 414 -13.80 -17.39 18.93
N GLY A 415 -14.61 -18.38 18.54
CA GLY A 415 -15.12 -18.52 17.17
C GLY A 415 -14.30 -19.43 16.25
N ILE A 416 -13.09 -19.84 16.65
CA ILE A 416 -12.30 -20.82 15.91
C ILE A 416 -12.59 -22.23 16.42
N SER A 417 -13.23 -23.05 15.60
CA SER A 417 -13.53 -24.44 15.94
C SER A 417 -12.25 -25.27 15.84
N THR A 418 -11.72 -25.71 16.98
CA THR A 418 -10.65 -26.71 16.99
C THR A 418 -11.26 -28.11 17.02
N SER A 419 -11.18 -28.82 15.89
CA SER A 419 -11.31 -30.27 15.91
C SER A 419 -10.05 -30.85 16.59
N SER A 420 -10.09 -30.95 17.92
CA SER A 420 -9.09 -31.74 18.63
C SER A 420 -9.26 -33.22 18.23
N PRO A 421 -8.18 -33.96 17.92
CA PRO A 421 -8.27 -35.41 17.88
C PRO A 421 -8.66 -35.86 19.29
N THR A 422 -9.67 -36.70 19.38
CA THR A 422 -10.18 -37.28 20.63
C THR A 422 -9.04 -37.83 21.47
N SER A 423 -8.75 -37.18 22.60
CA SER A 423 -7.98 -37.79 23.68
C SER A 423 -8.75 -39.00 24.18
N SER A 424 -8.26 -40.20 23.88
CA SER A 424 -8.74 -41.44 24.48
C SER A 424 -8.70 -41.31 26.00
N SER A 425 -9.87 -41.33 26.62
CA SER A 425 -10.05 -41.27 28.06
C SER A 425 -9.34 -42.44 28.75
N SER A 426 -8.42 -42.11 29.65
CA SER A 426 -7.96 -43.01 30.70
C SER A 426 -9.11 -43.19 31.72
N GLY A 427 -9.98 -44.16 31.46
CA GLY A 427 -11.03 -44.59 32.37
C GLY A 427 -10.58 -45.79 33.20
N SER A 428 -10.15 -45.54 34.44
CA SER A 428 -9.98 -46.54 35.48
C SER A 428 -11.29 -47.27 35.76
N THR A 429 -11.33 -48.60 35.57
CA THR A 429 -12.42 -49.45 36.05
C THR A 429 -11.89 -50.52 37.00
N GLY A 430 -12.39 -50.46 38.24
CA GLY A 430 -12.16 -51.44 39.28
C GLY A 430 -12.94 -52.74 39.05
N SER A 431 -12.39 -53.79 39.62
CA SER A 431 -12.66 -55.21 39.44
C SER A 431 -14.05 -55.69 39.87
N SER A 432 -14.61 -56.65 39.13
CA SER A 432 -15.31 -57.81 39.71
C SER A 432 -15.35 -58.98 38.71
N SER A 433 -15.32 -60.19 39.27
CA SER A 433 -14.76 -61.43 38.76
C SER A 433 -15.74 -62.41 38.10
N ALA A 434 -15.13 -63.34 37.35
CA ALA A 434 -15.47 -64.75 37.12
C ALA A 434 -16.32 -65.12 35.88
N GLY A 435 -15.75 -66.04 35.08
CA GLY A 435 -16.43 -66.71 33.97
C GLY A 435 -15.46 -67.28 32.94
N SER A 436 -14.77 -68.37 33.29
CA SER A 436 -13.86 -69.12 32.42
C SER A 436 -14.58 -69.98 31.37
N SER A 437 -14.17 -69.90 30.10
CA SER A 437 -14.04 -71.08 29.21
C SER A 437 -13.21 -70.78 27.96
N SER A 438 -12.45 -71.79 27.57
CA SER A 438 -11.47 -71.92 26.50
C SER A 438 -12.04 -71.95 25.08
N SER A 439 -11.30 -71.47 24.07
CA SER A 439 -10.67 -72.31 23.01
C SER A 439 -10.21 -71.51 21.77
N THR A 440 -8.93 -71.69 21.43
CA THR A 440 -8.29 -71.80 20.09
C THR A 440 -8.77 -70.99 18.87
N GLY A 441 -7.83 -70.27 18.25
CA GLY A 441 -7.35 -70.58 16.89
C GLY A 441 -7.56 -69.54 15.76
N GLY A 442 -6.46 -69.19 15.04
CA GLY A 442 -6.43 -68.67 13.66
C GLY A 442 -6.41 -67.13 13.53
N SER A 443 -5.26 -66.48 13.31
CA SER A 443 -4.56 -66.23 12.02
C SER A 443 -5.36 -65.52 10.93
N ALA A 444 -4.97 -64.26 10.70
CA ALA A 444 -4.82 -63.50 9.45
C ALA A 444 -5.85 -63.65 8.30
N SER A 445 -6.41 -62.52 7.87
CA SER A 445 -6.35 -62.11 6.46
C SER A 445 -6.75 -60.65 6.25
N THR A 446 -5.91 -59.97 5.48
CA THR A 446 -6.15 -58.77 4.67
C THR A 446 -7.46 -58.80 3.89
N GLY A 447 -8.11 -57.64 3.77
CA GLY A 447 -9.24 -57.44 2.84
C GLY A 447 -9.67 -55.99 2.79
N ALA A 448 -9.16 -55.26 1.80
CA ALA A 448 -9.70 -53.97 1.39
C ALA A 448 -11.10 -54.15 0.78
N ALA A 449 -12.02 -53.25 1.09
CA ALA A 449 -13.14 -52.91 0.22
C ALA A 449 -13.66 -51.51 0.57
N ALA A 450 -13.47 -50.60 -0.38
CA ALA A 450 -14.26 -49.40 -0.50
C ALA A 450 -15.69 -49.79 -0.90
N VAL A 451 -16.69 -49.11 -0.33
CA VAL A 451 -18.00 -48.87 -0.97
C VAL A 451 -18.61 -47.59 -0.43
N ASP A 452 -19.03 -46.75 -1.38
CA ASP A 452 -19.98 -45.65 -1.27
C ASP A 452 -21.24 -45.98 -0.46
N ALA A 453 -21.80 -44.97 0.21
CA ALA A 453 -23.06 -44.33 -0.21
C ALA A 453 -23.72 -43.56 0.95
N SER A 454 -23.96 -42.28 0.68
CA SER A 454 -25.23 -41.56 0.85
C SER A 454 -26.01 -41.65 2.17
N GLY A 455 -26.15 -40.47 2.79
CA GLY A 455 -27.47 -39.94 3.14
C GLY A 455 -27.97 -40.24 4.56
N SER A 456 -28.14 -39.18 5.35
CA SER A 456 -29.47 -38.79 5.83
C SER A 456 -29.42 -37.47 6.60
N SER A 457 -30.30 -36.58 6.16
CA SER A 457 -30.84 -35.43 6.87
C SER A 457 -31.41 -35.80 8.25
N SER A 458 -31.27 -34.92 9.22
CA SER A 458 -32.18 -34.84 10.38
C SER A 458 -32.20 -33.40 10.89
N ALA A 459 -33.26 -32.68 10.53
CA ALA A 459 -33.72 -31.51 11.26
C ALA A 459 -34.50 -31.99 12.49
N ALA A 460 -34.24 -31.41 13.67
CA ALA A 460 -35.21 -31.40 14.75
C ALA A 460 -34.98 -30.18 15.67
N THR A 461 -36.09 -29.48 15.85
CA THR A 461 -36.29 -28.21 16.53
C THR A 461 -36.56 -28.39 18.04
N LYS A 462 -36.45 -27.27 18.77
CA LYS A 462 -36.99 -26.91 20.10
C LYS A 462 -36.04 -27.15 21.29
N ALA A 463 -35.46 -26.11 21.88
CA ALA A 463 -36.06 -25.05 22.73
C ALA A 463 -36.15 -25.47 24.20
N THR A 464 -35.47 -24.74 25.09
CA THR A 464 -36.03 -24.21 26.36
C THR A 464 -35.08 -23.18 27.00
N THR A 465 -35.68 -22.02 27.22
CA THR A 465 -35.48 -20.86 28.10
C THR A 465 -34.79 -21.10 29.46
N VAL A 466 -34.05 -20.10 29.98
CA VAL A 466 -34.31 -19.35 31.25
C VAL A 466 -33.04 -18.70 31.83
N GLN A 467 -33.14 -17.37 32.04
CA GLN A 467 -32.42 -16.44 32.95
C GLN A 467 -30.91 -16.24 32.74
N GLY A 468 -30.37 -15.03 32.61
CA GLY A 468 -30.82 -13.72 33.11
C GLY A 468 -29.89 -13.29 34.23
N GLN A 469 -29.11 -12.22 34.03
CA GLN A 469 -28.68 -11.21 35.01
C GLN A 469 -27.68 -10.28 34.30
N GLY A 470 -28.06 -9.02 34.16
CA GLY A 470 -27.18 -7.94 33.73
C GLY A 470 -26.40 -7.37 34.91
N VAL A 471 -25.20 -6.86 34.63
CA VAL A 471 -24.51 -5.90 35.49
C VAL A 471 -23.85 -4.86 34.57
N VAL A 472 -24.30 -3.62 34.71
CA VAL A 472 -23.72 -2.40 34.14
C VAL A 472 -23.34 -1.51 35.32
N VAL A 473 -22.05 -1.22 35.52
CA VAL A 473 -21.49 -0.05 36.24
C VAL A 473 -20.02 0.07 35.79
N MET A 474 -19.61 1.01 34.91
CA MET A 474 -19.34 2.46 35.07
C MET A 474 -18.13 2.86 35.95
N GLY A 475 -17.13 3.49 35.31
CA GLY A 475 -16.18 4.46 35.89
C GLY A 475 -14.82 3.89 36.34
N VAL A 476 -13.66 4.52 36.18
CA VAL A 476 -13.28 5.89 35.76
C VAL A 476 -11.82 5.83 35.26
N ALA A 477 -11.53 6.46 34.12
CA ALA A 477 -10.17 6.72 33.64
C ALA A 477 -9.68 8.07 34.17
N VAL A 478 -8.48 8.11 34.77
CA VAL A 478 -7.79 9.34 35.17
C VAL A 478 -6.77 9.66 34.09
N VAL A 479 -7.04 10.74 33.34
CA VAL A 479 -6.14 11.34 32.35
C VAL A 479 -5.25 12.35 33.07
N GLY A 480 -3.93 12.16 33.01
CA GLY A 480 -2.94 13.16 33.38
C GLY A 480 -2.50 13.95 32.15
N MET A 481 -3.01 15.19 32.00
CA MET A 481 -2.46 16.17 31.07
C MET A 481 -1.32 16.93 31.74
N LEU A 482 -0.13 16.93 31.13
CA LEU A 482 0.91 17.91 31.40
C LEU A 482 1.18 18.69 30.11
N PHE A 483 0.84 19.98 30.16
CA PHE A 483 1.14 21.00 29.17
C PHE A 483 2.63 21.36 29.20
N GLY A 484 3.29 21.35 28.04
CA GLY A 484 4.57 22.00 27.80
C GLY A 484 4.42 23.03 26.70
N ALA A 485 4.27 24.29 27.10
CA ALA A 485 4.32 25.45 26.21
C ALA A 485 5.75 26.01 26.14
N ALA A 486 6.01 26.79 25.08
CA ALA A 486 7.22 27.57 24.74
C ALA A 486 8.18 26.81 23.79
N VAL A 487 8.67 27.39 22.69
CA VAL A 487 9.04 28.78 22.42
C VAL A 487 8.83 29.12 20.93
N LEU A 488 8.14 30.23 20.67
CA LEU A 488 8.22 31.03 19.44
C LEU A 488 9.38 32.01 19.61
N LEU A 489 10.35 31.97 18.70
CA LEU A 489 11.03 33.12 18.09
C LEU A 489 11.84 32.67 16.88
#